data_AF-A0A7S2K5Q5-F1
#
_entry.id   AF-A0A7S2K5Q5-F1
#
_cell.length_a   1.000
_cell.length_b   1.000
_cell.length_c   1.000
_cell.angle_alpha   90.00
_cell.angle_beta   90.00
_cell.angle_gamma   90.00
#
_symmetry.space_group_name_H-M   'P 1'
#
loop_
_entity.id
_entity.type
_entity.pdbx_description
1 polymer ?
#
loop_
_entity_poly.entity_id
_entity_poly.type
_entity_poly.pdbx_seq_one_letter_code
_entity_poly.pdbx_strand_id
1 'polypeptide(L)'
;ENDEDRRLFGAMVVIAANAGGVWTPIGDVTTTMLWINHNLSTVPTITELFIPSIVCLVGSLFFLEKQVEEDNSLAESNVGEPSELAARGSLVFASGILSLLAVPVFSELTGLPPYLVMLT
;
A
#
# COMPACT_ATOMS: atom_id res chain seq x y z
N GLU A 1 -20.06 -12.33 -16.42
CA GLU A 1 -18.92 -11.87 -15.62
C GLU A 1 -17.83 -11.45 -16.59
N ASN A 2 -17.49 -10.17 -16.63
CA ASN A 2 -16.67 -9.58 -17.68
C ASN A 2 -15.18 -9.69 -17.31
N ASP A 3 -14.42 -10.50 -18.05
CA ASP A 3 -12.99 -10.69 -17.79
C ASP A 3 -12.19 -9.37 -17.87
N GLU A 4 -12.72 -8.38 -18.59
CA GLU A 4 -12.15 -7.05 -18.74
C GLU A 4 -12.25 -6.24 -17.45
N ASP A 5 -13.42 -6.19 -16.81
CA ASP A 5 -13.61 -5.51 -15.52
C ASP A 5 -12.72 -6.12 -14.43
N ARG A 6 -12.59 -7.45 -14.42
CA ARG A 6 -11.72 -8.16 -13.46
C ARG A 6 -10.25 -7.79 -13.64
N ARG A 7 -9.80 -7.54 -14.88
CA ARG A 7 -8.45 -7.04 -15.18
C ARG A 7 -8.31 -5.57 -14.78
N LEU A 8 -9.32 -4.74 -15.00
CA LEU A 8 -9.34 -3.33 -14.58
C LEU A 8 -9.24 -3.21 -13.06
N PHE A 9 -10.04 -3.95 -12.29
CA PHE A 9 -9.94 -3.98 -10.84
C PHE A 9 -8.58 -4.51 -10.36
N GLY A 10 -8.04 -5.54 -11.01
CA GLY A 10 -6.68 -6.02 -10.74
C GLY A 10 -5.63 -4.92 -10.96
N ALA A 11 -5.74 -4.16 -12.05
CA ALA A 11 -4.85 -3.03 -12.35
C ALA A 11 -4.97 -1.92 -11.30
N MET A 12 -6.18 -1.59 -10.86
CA MET A 12 -6.42 -0.62 -9.77
C MET A 12 -5.73 -1.05 -8.47
N VAL A 13 -5.81 -2.33 -8.10
CA VAL A 13 -5.14 -2.88 -6.90
C VAL A 13 -3.62 -2.77 -7.01
N VAL A 14 -3.03 -3.11 -8.16
CA VAL A 14 -1.58 -3.01 -8.39
C VAL A 14 -1.10 -1.57 -8.28
N ILE A 15 -1.85 -0.63 -8.87
CA ILE A 15 -1.55 0.81 -8.79
C ILE A 15 -1.64 1.30 -7.35
N ALA A 16 -2.69 0.93 -6.63
CA ALA A 16 -2.87 1.31 -5.23
C ALA A 16 -1.74 0.80 -4.33
N ALA A 17 -1.34 -0.45 -4.50
CA ALA A 17 -0.23 -1.05 -3.75
C ALA A 17 1.10 -0.33 -4.02
N ASN A 18 1.40 -0.01 -5.28
CA ASN A 18 2.65 0.67 -5.64
C ASN A 18 2.67 2.14 -5.16
N ALA A 19 1.61 2.90 -5.44
CA ALA A 19 1.50 4.28 -4.97
C ALA A 19 1.54 4.36 -3.42
N GLY A 20 0.94 3.38 -2.74
CA GLY A 20 0.99 3.26 -1.29
C GLY A 20 2.37 2.89 -0.72
N GLY A 21 3.26 2.27 -1.50
CA GLY A 21 4.61 1.90 -1.05
C GLY A 21 5.61 3.06 -1.12
N VAL A 22 5.56 3.83 -2.22
CA VAL A 22 6.58 4.84 -2.58
C VAL A 22 6.80 5.92 -1.52
N TRP A 23 5.78 6.31 -0.76
CA TRP A 23 5.92 7.39 0.23
C TRP A 23 6.61 6.97 1.54
N THR A 24 6.95 5.69 1.68
CA THR A 24 7.69 5.19 2.85
C THR A 24 9.07 4.69 2.42
N PRO A 25 10.10 4.80 3.28
CA PRO A 25 11.44 4.32 2.95
C PRO A 25 11.55 2.80 2.80
N ILE A 26 10.55 2.03 3.23
CA ILE A 26 10.53 0.55 3.12
C ILE A 26 9.66 0.10 1.93
N GLY A 27 8.65 0.89 1.54
CA GLY A 27 7.57 0.41 0.69
C GLY A 27 7.93 0.18 -0.78
N ASP A 28 9.08 0.68 -1.26
CA ASP A 28 9.66 0.30 -2.55
C ASP A 28 11.13 -0.11 -2.40
N VAL A 29 11.59 -1.01 -3.28
CA VAL A 29 12.98 -1.48 -3.29
C VAL A 29 13.94 -0.33 -3.56
N THR A 30 13.56 0.63 -4.41
CA THR A 30 14.42 1.78 -4.72
C THR A 30 14.56 2.72 -3.52
N THR A 31 13.46 3.03 -2.82
CA THR A 31 13.50 3.86 -1.61
C THR A 31 14.27 3.17 -0.49
N THR A 32 14.07 1.85 -0.31
CA THR A 32 14.82 1.05 0.67
C THR A 32 16.32 1.06 0.37
N MET A 33 16.70 0.88 -0.90
CA MET A 33 18.10 0.89 -1.33
C MET A 33 18.75 2.25 -1.04
N LEU A 34 18.09 3.36 -1.33
CA LEU A 34 18.63 4.69 -1.06
C LEU A 34 18.68 5.01 0.44
N TRP A 35 17.69 4.54 1.20
CA TRP A 35 17.62 4.71 2.65
C TRP A 35 18.75 3.97 3.39
N ILE A 36 19.00 2.70 3.03
CA ILE A 36 20.11 1.92 3.61
C ILE A 36 21.47 2.53 3.27
N ASN A 37 21.61 3.15 2.09
CA ASN A 37 22.83 3.84 1.69
C ASN A 37 22.96 5.26 2.28
N HIS A 38 22.11 5.65 3.24
CA HIS A 38 22.08 6.99 3.87
C HIS A 38 21.85 8.15 2.89
N ASN A 39 21.30 7.89 1.70
CA ASN A 39 20.96 8.93 0.72
C ASN A 39 19.55 9.52 0.95
N LEU A 40 18.70 8.83 1.72
CA LEU A 40 17.38 9.28 2.11
C LEU A 40 17.22 9.22 3.63
N SER A 41 16.42 10.13 4.18
CA SER A 41 16.04 10.16 5.60
C SER A 41 14.54 9.91 5.74
N THR A 42 14.15 9.15 6.76
CA THR A 42 12.77 8.68 6.98
C THR A 42 11.75 9.82 6.96
N VAL A 43 11.98 10.88 7.76
CA VAL A 43 11.02 11.97 7.94
C VAL A 43 10.85 12.80 6.67
N PRO A 44 11.91 13.33 6.03
CA PRO A 44 11.80 14.03 4.76
C PRO A 44 11.13 13.19 3.67
N THR A 45 11.51 11.92 3.52
CA THR A 45 10.93 11.01 2.51
C THR A 45 9.42 10.91 2.66
N ILE A 46 8.93 10.70 3.88
CA ILE A 46 7.49 10.64 4.16
C ILE A 46 6.83 11.97 3.80
N THR A 47 7.36 13.10 4.26
CA THR A 47 6.72 14.40 4.04
C THR A 47 6.73 14.85 2.57
N GLU A 48 7.78 14.54 1.83
CA GLU A 48 7.96 14.96 0.43
C GLU A 48 7.19 14.06 -0.55
N LEU A 49 7.10 12.76 -0.28
CA LEU A 49 6.48 11.79 -1.21
C LEU A 49 5.01 11.51 -0.90
N PHE A 50 4.52 11.86 0.30
CA PHE A 50 3.12 11.63 0.66
C PHE A 50 2.15 12.32 -0.32
N ILE A 51 2.32 13.62 -0.58
CA ILE A 51 1.43 14.35 -1.50
C ILE A 51 1.55 13.85 -2.95
N PRO A 52 2.75 13.71 -3.54
CA PRO A 52 2.91 13.14 -4.88
C PRO A 52 2.30 11.74 -5.03
N SER A 53 2.45 10.87 -4.02
CA SER A 53 1.90 9.50 -4.06
C SER A 53 0.37 9.48 -4.09
N ILE A 54 -0.29 10.34 -3.30
CA ILE A 54 -1.75 10.49 -3.30
C ILE A 54 -2.21 11.04 -4.64
N VAL A 55 -1.53 12.05 -5.19
CA VAL A 55 -1.89 12.62 -6.50
C VAL A 55 -1.78 11.55 -7.59
N CYS A 56 -0.74 10.73 -7.57
CA CYS A 56 -0.56 9.60 -8.48
C CYS A 56 -1.71 8.59 -8.35
N LEU A 57 -2.01 8.17 -7.12
CA LEU A 57 -3.10 7.23 -6.83
C LEU A 57 -4.45 7.73 -7.35
N VAL A 58 -4.85 8.94 -6.93
CA VAL A 58 -6.14 9.53 -7.29
C VAL A 58 -6.21 9.76 -8.80
N GLY A 59 -5.15 10.27 -9.42
CA GLY A 59 -5.10 10.50 -10.86
C GLY A 59 -5.26 9.21 -11.67
N SER A 60 -4.56 8.14 -11.28
CA SER A 60 -4.67 6.85 -11.96
C SER A 60 -6.04 6.19 -11.77
N LEU A 61 -6.57 6.20 -10.54
CA LEU A 61 -7.89 5.64 -10.26
C LEU A 61 -8.99 6.39 -11.01
N PHE A 62 -8.93 7.72 -11.05
CA PHE A 62 -9.88 8.54 -11.80
C PHE A 62 -9.87 8.21 -13.31
N PHE A 63 -8.72 7.90 -13.87
CA PHE A 63 -8.62 7.52 -15.29
C PHE A 63 -9.15 6.10 -15.55
N LEU A 64 -8.93 5.18 -14.63
CA LEU A 64 -9.39 3.79 -14.72
C LEU A 64 -10.90 3.67 -14.48
N GLU A 65 -11.47 4.45 -13.56
CA GLU A 65 -12.92 4.50 -13.30
C GLU A 65 -13.69 4.78 -14.60
N LYS A 66 -13.18 5.68 -15.45
CA LYS A 66 -13.80 6.01 -16.73
C LYS A 66 -13.78 4.88 -17.78
N GLN A 67 -12.98 3.85 -17.56
CA GLN A 67 -12.88 2.69 -18.47
C GLN A 67 -13.76 1.52 -18.02
N VAL A 68 -14.25 1.54 -16.79
CA VAL A 68 -15.19 0.54 -16.29
C VAL A 68 -16.54 0.79 -16.97
N GLU A 69 -17.07 -0.22 -17.66
CA GLU A 69 -18.42 -0.14 -18.21
C GLU A 69 -19.43 -0.13 -17.05
N GLU A 70 -20.40 0.79 -17.09
CA GLU A 70 -21.52 0.79 -16.14
C GLU A 70 -22.42 -0.42 -16.40
N ASP A 71 -22.12 -1.54 -15.73
CA ASP A 71 -23.00 -2.68 -15.69
C ASP A 71 -24.09 -2.49 -14.62
N ASN A 72 -25.25 -2.00 -15.04
CA ASN A 72 -26.44 -1.83 -14.18
C ASN A 72 -27.03 -3.17 -13.69
N SER A 73 -26.52 -4.34 -14.12
CA SER A 73 -27.00 -5.65 -13.66
C SER A 73 -26.57 -5.98 -12.22
N LEU A 74 -25.56 -5.30 -11.67
CA LEU A 74 -25.10 -5.51 -10.29
C LEU A 74 -26.05 -4.94 -9.23
N ALA A 75 -26.98 -4.05 -9.61
CA ALA A 75 -28.01 -3.52 -8.71
C ALA A 75 -28.96 -4.61 -8.17
N GLU A 76 -29.07 -5.76 -8.84
CA GLU A 76 -29.86 -6.92 -8.41
C GLU A 76 -29.02 -8.06 -7.78
N SER A 77 -27.70 -7.89 -7.68
CA SER A 77 -26.86 -8.90 -7.04
C SER A 77 -27.10 -8.86 -5.52
N ASN A 78 -27.68 -9.94 -4.98
CA ASN A 78 -27.69 -10.20 -3.54
C ASN A 78 -26.23 -10.48 -3.13
N VAL A 79 -25.46 -9.41 -2.93
CA VAL A 79 -24.17 -9.47 -2.25
C VAL A 79 -24.47 -10.04 -0.87
N GLY A 80 -24.14 -11.31 -0.66
CA GLY A 80 -24.36 -11.99 0.62
C GLY A 80 -23.77 -11.16 1.76
N GLU A 81 -24.39 -11.25 2.94
CA GLU A 81 -23.95 -10.45 4.09
C GLU A 81 -22.43 -10.51 4.23
N PRO A 82 -21.77 -9.36 4.40
CA PRO A 82 -20.32 -9.33 4.56
C PRO A 82 -19.96 -10.29 5.70
N SER A 83 -19.13 -11.28 5.39
CA SER A 83 -18.59 -12.20 6.40
C SER A 83 -18.11 -11.38 7.59
N GLU A 84 -18.54 -11.74 8.81
CA GLU A 84 -17.99 -11.10 10.00
C GLU A 84 -16.46 -11.16 9.91
N LEU A 85 -15.84 -9.99 10.08
CA LEU A 85 -14.39 -9.89 10.08
C LEU A 85 -13.91 -10.83 11.19
N ALA A 86 -13.20 -11.90 10.81
CA ALA A 86 -12.73 -12.87 11.79
C ALA A 86 -12.00 -12.10 12.90
N ALA A 87 -12.37 -12.31 14.17
CA ALA A 87 -11.81 -11.55 15.29
C ALA A 87 -10.26 -11.55 15.29
N ARG A 88 -9.65 -12.62 14.76
CA ARG A 88 -8.19 -12.76 14.58
C ARG A 88 -7.61 -11.91 13.44
N GLY A 89 -8.40 -11.55 12.42
CA GLY A 89 -7.96 -10.73 11.29
C GLY A 89 -7.50 -9.34 11.72
N SER A 90 -8.21 -8.72 12.67
CA SER A 90 -7.81 -7.43 13.24
C SER A 90 -6.46 -7.51 13.97
N LEU A 91 -6.22 -8.58 14.73
CA LEU A 91 -4.95 -8.82 15.42
C LEU A 91 -3.80 -9.00 14.43
N VAL A 92 -4.00 -9.82 13.39
CA VAL A 92 -2.97 -10.04 12.35
C VAL A 92 -2.66 -8.73 11.65
N PHE A 93 -3.68 -7.97 11.24
CA PHE A 93 -3.51 -6.67 10.59
C PHE A 93 -2.76 -5.66 11.46
N ALA A 94 -3.17 -5.50 12.72
CA ALA A 94 -2.52 -4.60 13.66
C ALA A 94 -1.07 -5.03 13.95
N SER A 95 -0.84 -6.34 14.13
CA SER A 95 0.51 -6.88 14.35
C SER A 95 1.43 -6.65 13.15
N GLY A 96 0.91 -6.79 11.92
CA GLY A 96 1.66 -6.53 10.70
C GLY A 96 2.03 -5.05 10.53
N ILE A 97 1.10 -4.13 10.83
CA ILE A 97 1.40 -2.69 10.81
C ILE A 97 2.47 -2.35 11.86
N LEU A 98 2.30 -2.85 13.09
CA LEU A 98 3.27 -2.61 14.16
C LEU A 98 4.66 -3.15 13.82
N SER A 99 4.76 -4.34 13.21
CA SER A 99 6.06 -4.90 12.79
C SER A 99 6.71 -4.07 11.68
N LEU A 100 5.93 -3.55 10.72
CA LEU A 100 6.46 -2.68 9.68
C LEU A 100 6.96 -1.33 10.22
N LEU A 101 6.22 -0.73 11.16
CA LEU A 101 6.60 0.53 11.80
C LEU A 101 7.79 0.37 12.76
N ALA A 102 8.00 -0.81 13.34
CA ALA A 102 9.13 -1.07 14.22
C ALA A 102 10.48 -0.93 13.52
N VAL A 103 10.56 -1.21 12.22
CA VAL A 103 11.81 -1.17 11.44
C VAL A 103 12.45 0.23 11.39
N PRO A 104 11.78 1.30 10.92
CA PRO A 104 12.37 2.64 10.90
C PRO A 104 12.62 3.16 12.31
N VAL A 105 11.73 2.89 13.26
CA VAL A 105 11.87 3.30 14.67
C VAL A 105 13.11 2.68 15.30
N PHE A 106 13.33 1.38 15.11
CA PHE A 106 14.52 0.68 15.60
C PHE A 106 15.79 1.22 14.97
N SER A 107 15.80 1.42 13.65
CA SER A 107 16.98 1.89 12.93
C SER A 107 17.38 3.31 13.36
N GLU A 108 16.41 4.20 13.58
CA GLU A 108 16.68 5.56 14.09
C GLU A 108 17.17 5.58 15.55
N LEU A 109 16.62 4.72 16.42
CA LEU A 109 17.00 4.69 17.83
C LEU A 109 18.37 4.03 18.07
N THR A 110 18.70 2.99 17.32
CA THR A 110 19.92 2.20 17.53
C THR A 110 21.06 2.60 16.60
N GLY A 111 20.76 3.24 15.47
CA GLY A 111 21.73 3.50 14.40
C GLY A 111 22.16 2.23 13.66
N LEU A 112 21.54 1.08 13.94
CA LEU A 112 21.88 -0.19 13.31
C LEU A 112 21.18 -0.36 11.95
N PRO A 113 21.77 -1.15 11.03
CA PRO A 113 21.18 -1.39 9.72
C PRO A 113 19.76 -1.99 9.80
N PRO A 114 18.80 -1.51 8.99
CA PRO A 114 17.40 -1.95 9.02
C PRO A 114 17.19 -3.45 8.75
N TYR A 115 18.06 -4.05 7.92
CA TYR A 115 17.94 -5.45 7.53
C TYR A 115 18.03 -6.41 8.73
N LEU A 116 18.63 -6.00 9.84
CA LEU A 116 18.72 -6.82 11.05
C LEU A 116 17.34 -7.10 11.65
N VAL A 117 16.41 -6.14 11.58
CA VAL A 117 15.03 -6.32 12.06
C VAL A 117 14.19 -7.07 11.04
N MET A 118 14.48 -6.91 9.75
CA MET A 118 13.74 -7.59 8.68
C MET A 118 14.01 -9.11 8.63
N LEU A 119 15.20 -9.54 9.08
CA LEU A 119 15.60 -10.95 9.09
C LEU A 119 15.20 -11.71 10.36
N THR A 120 14.83 -11.00 11.43
CA THR A 120 14.40 -11.56 12.71
C THR A 120 12.89 -11.74 12.76
#